data_AF-A0A2N6DJ39-F1
#
_entry.id   AF-A0A2N6DJ39-F1
#
_cell.length_a   1.000
_cell.length_b   1.000
_cell.length_c   1.000
_cell.angle_alpha   90.00
_cell.angle_beta   90.00
_cell.angle_gamma   90.00
#
_symmetry.space_group_name_H-M   'P 1'
#
loop_
_entity.id
_entity.type
_entity.pdbx_description
1 polymer ?
#
loop_
_entity_poly.entity_id
_entity_poly.type
_entity_poly.pdbx_seq_one_letter_code
_entity_poly.pdbx_strand_id
1 'polypeptide(L)'
;MGSIASRLMQMNKYELSQVIEVDESQMIFEMTEKYDSYIPELSDIKEKVTADFIQVKSLEQAQAKAKEAAELPTMDDAAEMLNKTYTTTPKFKRTDPIKGLGMNQKLMEDIFKSEPETFIQDSYTVGGKVFLVQVKDLVAPDTAEITDQQKEQIKSNLYGVKSAQAMQSYVNELKQKARIEINQRYAQFYE
;
A
#
# COMPACT_ATOMS: atom_id res chain seq x y z
N MET A 1 -23.42 -4.16 2.51
CA MET A 1 -23.80 -4.35 1.09
C MET A 1 -23.18 -5.58 0.42
N GLY A 2 -21.90 -5.91 0.63
CA GLY A 2 -21.26 -7.05 -0.06
C GLY A 2 -21.90 -8.44 0.15
N SER A 3 -22.50 -8.71 1.32
CA SER A 3 -23.10 -10.02 1.65
C SER A 3 -24.42 -10.31 0.93
N ILE A 4 -25.18 -9.27 0.57
CA ILE A 4 -26.49 -9.41 -0.08
C ILE A 4 -26.30 -9.71 -1.57
N ALA A 5 -25.41 -8.96 -2.24
CA ALA A 5 -25.11 -9.15 -3.66
C ALA A 5 -24.65 -10.59 -3.97
N SER A 6 -23.77 -11.15 -3.14
CA SER A 6 -23.28 -12.53 -3.31
C SER A 6 -24.40 -13.57 -3.15
N ARG A 7 -25.34 -13.37 -2.22
CA ARG A 7 -26.51 -14.26 -2.04
C ARG A 7 -27.44 -14.20 -3.23
N LEU A 8 -27.73 -12.99 -3.72
CA LEU A 8 -28.59 -12.81 -4.89
C LEU A 8 -27.96 -13.45 -6.15
N MET A 9 -26.66 -13.28 -6.39
CA MET A 9 -26.00 -13.87 -7.56
C MET A 9 -25.99 -15.41 -7.60
N GLN A 10 -26.17 -16.08 -6.45
CA GLN A 10 -26.26 -17.53 -6.35
C GLN A 10 -27.64 -18.08 -6.74
N MET A 11 -28.68 -17.24 -6.70
CA MET A 11 -30.05 -17.66 -7.01
C MET A 11 -30.20 -18.08 -8.48
N ASN A 12 -31.11 -19.01 -8.74
CA ASN A 12 -31.51 -19.41 -10.09
C ASN A 12 -32.57 -18.44 -10.65
N LYS A 13 -32.80 -18.49 -11.96
CA LYS A 13 -33.86 -17.70 -12.59
C LYS A 13 -35.22 -18.04 -11.98
N TYR A 14 -35.99 -17.02 -11.64
CA TYR A 14 -37.29 -17.05 -10.95
C TYR A 14 -37.27 -17.61 -9.53
N GLU A 15 -36.10 -17.76 -8.92
CA GLU A 15 -35.99 -18.10 -7.51
C GLU A 15 -36.31 -16.87 -6.65
N LEU A 16 -37.03 -17.08 -5.54
CA LEU A 16 -37.29 -16.07 -4.52
C LEU A 16 -36.25 -16.18 -3.41
N SER A 17 -35.72 -15.04 -2.97
CA SER A 17 -34.80 -15.00 -1.84
C SER A 17 -35.55 -15.30 -0.55
N GLN A 18 -34.82 -15.76 0.47
CA GLN A 18 -35.30 -15.63 1.85
C GLN A 18 -35.43 -14.15 2.21
N VAL A 19 -36.14 -13.83 3.30
CA VAL A 19 -36.24 -12.44 3.79
C VAL A 19 -34.83 -11.92 4.09
N ILE A 20 -34.46 -10.82 3.44
CA ILE A 20 -33.17 -10.15 3.61
C ILE A 20 -33.43 -8.81 4.29
N GLU A 21 -32.73 -8.55 5.39
CA GLU A 21 -32.69 -7.22 5.99
C GLU A 21 -31.75 -6.31 5.20
N VAL A 22 -32.32 -5.24 4.66
CA VAL A 22 -31.61 -4.16 3.98
C VAL A 22 -31.86 -2.89 4.80
N ASP A 23 -30.81 -2.40 5.45
CA ASP A 23 -30.88 -1.31 6.42
C ASP A 23 -31.89 -1.63 7.55
N GLU A 24 -33.01 -0.90 7.64
CA GLU A 24 -34.08 -1.13 8.64
C GLU A 24 -35.33 -1.84 8.05
N SER A 25 -35.24 -2.33 6.82
CA SER A 25 -36.38 -2.91 6.09
C SER A 25 -36.17 -4.37 5.72
N GLN A 26 -37.23 -5.17 5.80
CA GLN A 26 -37.25 -6.56 5.38
C GLN A 26 -37.75 -6.65 3.94
N MET A 27 -36.91 -7.19 3.04
CA MET A 27 -37.19 -7.30 1.62
C MET A 27 -37.09 -8.75 1.13
N ILE A 28 -37.87 -9.08 0.10
CA ILE A 28 -37.77 -10.33 -0.65
C ILE A 28 -37.45 -9.96 -2.09
N PHE A 29 -36.47 -10.65 -2.67
CA PHE A 29 -36.02 -10.44 -4.05
C PHE A 29 -36.43 -11.63 -4.92
N GLU A 30 -36.82 -11.35 -6.16
CA GLU A 30 -37.03 -12.36 -7.20
C GLU A 30 -35.95 -12.20 -8.27
N MET A 31 -35.30 -13.29 -8.67
CA MET A 31 -34.32 -13.30 -9.75
C MET A 31 -35.02 -13.33 -11.11
N THR A 32 -35.38 -12.18 -11.67
CA THR A 32 -36.11 -12.12 -12.95
C THR A 32 -35.29 -12.66 -14.12
N GLU A 33 -34.00 -12.33 -14.17
CA GLU A 33 -33.06 -12.78 -15.19
C GLU A 33 -31.67 -13.05 -14.62
N LYS A 34 -31.02 -14.09 -15.14
CA LYS A 34 -29.64 -14.43 -14.83
C LYS A 34 -28.88 -14.57 -16.14
N TYR A 35 -27.84 -13.76 -16.29
CA TYR A 35 -26.91 -13.84 -17.40
C TYR A 35 -25.72 -14.69 -16.97
N ASP A 36 -25.35 -15.68 -17.76
CA ASP A 36 -24.11 -16.42 -17.53
C ASP A 36 -22.91 -15.48 -17.65
N SER A 37 -21.88 -15.71 -16.83
CA SER A 37 -20.64 -14.97 -16.96
C SER A 37 -20.04 -15.27 -18.34
N TYR A 38 -20.01 -14.27 -19.20
CA TYR A 38 -19.40 -14.38 -20.53
C TYR A 38 -18.25 -13.38 -20.66
N ILE A 39 -17.30 -13.71 -21.52
CA ILE A 39 -16.24 -12.78 -21.91
C ILE A 39 -16.81 -12.00 -23.11
N PRO A 40 -17.01 -10.67 -23.00
CA PRO A 40 -17.49 -9.87 -24.12
C PRO A 40 -16.52 -9.93 -25.29
N GLU A 41 -17.03 -9.81 -26.51
CA GLU A 41 -16.16 -9.68 -27.67
C GLU A 41 -15.36 -8.37 -27.59
N LEU A 42 -14.12 -8.39 -28.09
CA LEU A 42 -13.26 -7.21 -28.03
C LEU A 42 -13.88 -6.02 -28.76
N SER A 43 -14.68 -6.22 -29.80
CA SER A 43 -15.42 -5.16 -30.49
C SER A 43 -16.33 -4.37 -29.56
N ASP A 44 -16.99 -5.05 -28.62
CA ASP A 44 -18.02 -4.49 -27.77
C ASP A 44 -17.43 -3.69 -26.60
N ILE A 45 -16.21 -4.04 -26.19
CA ILE A 45 -15.49 -3.40 -25.08
C ILE A 45 -14.18 -2.72 -25.50
N LYS A 46 -13.97 -2.52 -26.81
CA LYS A 46 -12.70 -2.06 -27.37
C LYS A 46 -12.22 -0.76 -26.75
N GLU A 47 -13.14 0.19 -26.56
CA GLU A 47 -12.83 1.51 -26.02
C GLU A 47 -12.32 1.42 -24.57
N LYS A 48 -13.00 0.61 -23.75
CA LYS A 48 -12.61 0.37 -22.35
C LYS A 48 -11.24 -0.30 -22.27
N VAL A 49 -11.04 -1.38 -23.03
CA VAL A 49 -9.77 -2.10 -23.09
C VAL A 49 -8.64 -1.19 -23.57
N THR A 50 -8.91 -0.35 -24.57
CA THR A 50 -7.92 0.60 -25.09
C THR A 50 -7.56 1.65 -24.04
N ALA A 51 -8.54 2.19 -23.31
CA ALA A 51 -8.30 3.14 -22.22
C ALA A 51 -7.45 2.52 -21.11
N ASP A 52 -7.80 1.30 -20.67
CA ASP A 52 -7.06 0.56 -19.65
C ASP A 52 -5.63 0.24 -20.13
N PHE A 53 -5.49 -0.18 -21.39
CA PHE A 53 -4.19 -0.47 -22.00
C PHE A 53 -3.30 0.79 -22.06
N ILE A 54 -3.85 1.93 -22.48
CA ILE A 54 -3.13 3.21 -22.50
C ILE A 54 -2.69 3.57 -21.09
N GLN A 55 -3.54 3.42 -20.08
CA GLN A 55 -3.18 3.71 -18.69
C GLN A 55 -2.02 2.83 -18.21
N VAL A 56 -2.09 1.52 -18.43
CA VAL A 56 -1.04 0.57 -18.04
C VAL A 56 0.27 0.87 -18.75
N LYS A 57 0.24 1.05 -20.08
CA LYS A 57 1.44 1.34 -20.87
C LYS A 57 2.04 2.71 -20.57
N SER A 58 1.21 3.70 -20.28
CA SER A 58 1.69 5.02 -19.85
C SER A 58 2.42 4.94 -18.52
N LEU A 59 1.92 4.14 -17.57
CA LEU A 59 2.57 3.93 -16.29
C LEU A 59 3.90 3.17 -16.43
N GLU A 60 3.93 2.09 -17.21
CA GLU A 60 5.16 1.34 -17.49
C GLU A 60 6.24 2.25 -18.11
N GLN A 61 5.87 3.07 -19.10
CA GLN A 61 6.79 4.01 -19.73
C GLN A 61 7.26 5.09 -18.75
N ALA A 62 6.37 5.60 -17.90
CA ALA A 62 6.74 6.57 -16.87
C ALA A 62 7.71 5.98 -15.86
N GLN A 63 7.52 4.72 -15.46
CA GLN A 63 8.43 4.01 -14.54
C GLN A 63 9.81 3.80 -15.16
N ALA A 64 9.86 3.36 -16.43
CA ALA A 64 11.13 3.18 -17.13
C ALA A 64 11.93 4.50 -17.22
N LYS A 65 11.28 5.59 -17.66
CA LYS A 65 11.92 6.90 -17.74
C LYS A 65 12.32 7.46 -16.38
N ALA A 66 11.50 7.26 -15.36
CA ALA A 66 11.83 7.69 -14.00
C ALA A 66 13.04 6.93 -13.47
N LYS A 67 13.15 5.62 -13.76
CA LYS A 67 14.31 4.82 -13.37
C LYS A 67 15.59 5.31 -14.05
N GLU A 68 15.54 5.57 -15.36
CA GLU A 68 16.67 6.16 -16.09
C GLU A 68 17.07 7.52 -15.50
N ALA A 69 16.11 8.39 -15.21
CA ALA A 69 16.36 9.70 -14.60
C ALA A 69 16.83 9.61 -13.14
N ALA A 70 16.47 8.56 -12.40
CA ALA A 70 16.93 8.34 -11.03
C ALA A 70 18.42 7.96 -10.95
N GLU A 71 19.00 7.44 -12.04
CA GLU A 71 20.44 7.12 -12.12
C GLU A 71 21.32 8.38 -12.23
N LEU A 72 20.71 9.54 -12.47
CA LEU A 72 21.42 10.82 -12.53
C LEU A 72 21.85 11.29 -11.13
N PRO A 73 22.88 12.15 -11.04
CA PRO A 73 23.41 12.57 -9.75
C PRO A 73 22.53 13.63 -9.05
N THR A 74 21.77 14.43 -9.80
CA THR A 74 20.98 15.53 -9.24
C THR A 74 19.53 15.53 -9.74
N MET A 75 18.65 16.14 -8.94
CA MET A 75 17.25 16.37 -9.33
C MET A 75 17.14 17.29 -10.55
N ASP A 76 18.05 18.25 -10.71
CA ASP A 76 18.05 19.18 -11.84
C ASP A 76 18.34 18.45 -13.16
N ASP A 77 19.34 17.55 -13.17
CA ASP A 77 19.64 16.71 -14.34
C ASP A 77 18.44 15.82 -14.70
N ALA A 78 17.80 15.22 -13.69
CA ALA A 78 16.60 14.40 -13.87
C ALA A 78 15.43 15.21 -14.43
N ALA A 79 15.25 16.44 -13.96
CA ALA A 79 14.21 17.36 -14.42
C ALA A 79 14.45 17.78 -15.88
N GLU A 80 15.70 18.06 -16.25
CA GLU A 80 16.10 18.40 -17.62
C GLU A 80 15.89 17.22 -18.57
N MET A 81 16.37 16.02 -18.21
CA MET A 81 16.16 14.79 -19.00
C MET A 81 14.68 14.52 -19.27
N LEU A 82 13.84 14.71 -18.26
CA LEU A 82 12.39 14.46 -18.36
C LEU A 82 11.63 15.64 -18.97
N ASN A 83 12.28 16.79 -19.20
CA ASN A 83 11.66 18.06 -19.59
C ASN A 83 10.47 18.40 -18.68
N LYS A 84 10.70 18.35 -17.36
CA LYS A 84 9.72 18.61 -16.31
C LYS A 84 10.24 19.65 -15.32
N THR A 85 9.31 20.31 -14.66
CA THR A 85 9.60 21.14 -13.49
C THR A 85 9.20 20.41 -12.22
N TYR A 86 9.92 20.66 -11.12
CA TYR A 86 9.62 20.10 -9.81
C TYR A 86 9.19 21.18 -8.82
N THR A 87 8.57 20.75 -7.73
CA THR A 87 8.08 21.64 -6.66
C THR A 87 8.51 21.12 -5.30
N THR A 88 8.57 21.99 -4.31
CA THR A 88 8.88 21.62 -2.92
C THR A 88 7.58 21.42 -2.13
N THR A 89 7.50 20.34 -1.38
CA THR A 89 6.37 20.06 -0.49
C THR A 89 6.45 20.90 0.80
N PRO A 90 5.32 21.21 1.46
CA PRO A 90 5.35 21.75 2.83
C PRO A 90 5.98 20.75 3.81
N LYS A 91 6.46 21.22 4.96
CA LYS A 91 6.98 20.33 6.03
C LYS A 91 5.91 19.34 6.48
N PHE A 92 6.30 18.09 6.74
CA PHE A 92 5.43 16.99 7.16
C PHE A 92 6.13 16.10 8.19
N LYS A 93 5.36 15.32 8.96
CA LYS A 93 5.87 14.32 9.92
C LYS A 93 5.93 12.93 9.30
N ARG A 94 6.70 12.03 9.91
CA ARG A 94 6.80 10.60 9.51
C ARG A 94 5.45 9.87 9.43
N THR A 95 4.46 10.33 10.17
CA THR A 95 3.12 9.70 10.28
C THR A 95 2.09 10.33 9.34
N ASP A 96 2.40 11.47 8.74
CA ASP A 96 1.43 12.27 8.02
C ASP A 96 1.52 11.96 6.52
N PRO A 97 0.40 12.00 5.78
CA PRO A 97 0.43 11.92 4.32
C PRO A 97 1.19 13.12 3.72
N ILE A 98 2.07 12.86 2.75
CA ILE A 98 2.79 13.93 2.06
C ILE A 98 1.83 14.61 1.07
N LYS A 99 1.70 15.94 1.14
CA LYS A 99 0.81 16.70 0.25
C LYS A 99 1.20 16.47 -1.22
N GLY A 100 0.25 15.92 -2.00
CA GLY A 100 0.42 15.61 -3.42
C GLY A 100 1.01 14.23 -3.73
N LEU A 101 1.65 13.59 -2.75
CA LEU A 101 2.29 12.27 -2.88
C LEU A 101 1.58 11.18 -2.07
N GLY A 102 0.67 11.53 -1.16
CA GLY A 102 -0.07 10.56 -0.34
C GLY A 102 0.81 9.84 0.68
N MET A 103 0.42 8.62 1.06
CA MET A 103 1.22 7.75 1.93
C MET A 103 1.89 6.66 1.11
N ASN A 104 3.22 6.57 1.22
CA ASN A 104 4.01 5.46 0.69
C ASN A 104 5.09 5.11 1.73
N GLN A 105 5.02 3.90 2.29
CA GLN A 105 5.91 3.48 3.38
C GLN A 105 7.38 3.49 2.95
N LYS A 106 7.69 2.94 1.78
CA LYS A 106 9.05 2.90 1.25
C LYS A 106 9.62 4.31 1.05
N LEU A 107 8.85 5.19 0.41
CA LEU A 107 9.22 6.60 0.23
C LEU A 107 9.52 7.29 1.57
N MET A 108 8.64 7.10 2.56
CA MET A 108 8.83 7.69 3.89
C MET A 108 10.09 7.15 4.56
N GLU A 109 10.34 5.85 4.48
CA GLU A 109 11.57 5.27 5.02
C GLU A 109 12.82 5.84 4.36
N ASP A 110 12.84 5.93 3.04
CA ASP A 110 14.02 6.39 2.30
C ASP A 110 14.31 7.86 2.58
N ILE A 111 13.29 8.74 2.53
CA ILE A 111 13.44 10.18 2.89
C ILE A 111 14.10 10.36 4.26
N PHE A 112 13.64 9.58 5.23
CA PHE A 112 14.06 9.73 6.63
C PHE A 112 15.30 8.92 7.00
N LYS A 113 15.86 8.15 6.06
CA LYS A 113 17.19 7.51 6.14
C LYS A 113 18.26 8.36 5.43
N SER A 114 17.87 9.20 4.48
CA SER A 114 18.76 10.10 3.74
C SER A 114 19.16 11.34 4.55
N GLU A 115 20.20 12.04 4.06
CA GLU A 115 20.63 13.34 4.57
C GLU A 115 19.90 14.50 3.87
N PRO A 116 19.89 15.72 4.45
CA PRO A 116 19.41 16.90 3.73
C PRO A 116 20.11 17.09 2.39
N GLU A 117 19.41 17.72 1.46
CA GLU A 117 19.80 17.97 0.06
C GLU A 117 20.05 16.71 -0.80
N THR A 118 19.86 15.50 -0.25
CA THR A 118 20.08 14.25 -0.97
C THR A 118 19.01 13.99 -2.03
N PHE A 119 19.43 13.79 -3.28
CA PHE A 119 18.58 13.23 -4.33
C PHE A 119 18.49 11.72 -4.16
N ILE A 120 17.27 11.18 -4.03
CA ILE A 120 17.08 9.75 -3.85
C ILE A 120 17.06 9.08 -5.22
N GLN A 121 18.03 8.19 -5.46
CA GLN A 121 18.19 7.43 -6.70
C GLN A 121 17.19 6.25 -6.80
N ASP A 122 15.93 6.52 -6.53
CA ASP A 122 14.83 5.57 -6.68
C ASP A 122 13.55 6.30 -7.13
N SER A 123 12.63 5.54 -7.72
CA SER A 123 11.34 6.06 -8.21
C SER A 123 10.18 5.49 -7.41
N TYR A 124 9.18 6.33 -7.16
CA TYR A 124 8.04 5.97 -6.32
C TYR A 124 6.74 6.11 -7.09
N THR A 125 5.92 5.06 -7.09
CA THR A 125 4.60 5.09 -7.73
C THR A 125 3.51 5.31 -6.68
N VAL A 126 2.71 6.36 -6.83
CA VAL A 126 1.52 6.61 -6.01
C VAL A 126 0.35 7.06 -6.88
N GLY A 127 -0.79 6.38 -6.76
CA GLY A 127 -2.02 6.75 -7.46
C GLY A 127 -1.88 6.77 -8.99
N GLY A 128 -1.09 5.86 -9.57
CA GLY A 128 -0.86 5.80 -11.03
C GLY A 128 0.09 6.88 -11.56
N LYS A 129 0.81 7.59 -10.69
CA LYS A 129 1.85 8.56 -11.04
C LYS A 129 3.19 8.12 -10.48
N VAL A 130 4.26 8.42 -11.20
CA VAL A 130 5.63 8.11 -10.80
C VAL A 130 6.33 9.40 -10.39
N PHE A 131 7.08 9.34 -9.29
CA PHE A 131 7.74 10.48 -8.68
C PHE A 131 9.21 10.18 -8.41
N LEU A 132 10.03 11.20 -8.63
CA LEU A 132 11.40 11.30 -8.12
C LEU A 132 11.41 12.32 -7.00
N VAL A 133 12.27 12.12 -6.01
CA VAL A 133 12.27 12.94 -4.80
C VAL A 133 13.68 13.34 -4.40
N GLN A 134 13.79 14.55 -3.89
CA GLN A 134 14.99 15.06 -3.23
C GLN A 134 14.59 15.53 -1.84
N VAL A 135 15.36 15.12 -0.84
CA VAL A 135 15.20 15.59 0.53
C VAL A 135 15.74 17.01 0.59
N LYS A 136 14.89 18.00 0.84
CA LYS A 136 15.34 19.40 0.92
C LYS A 136 15.93 19.73 2.30
N ASP A 137 15.21 19.38 3.35
CA ASP A 137 15.53 19.71 4.74
C ASP A 137 14.97 18.63 5.66
N LEU A 138 15.68 18.34 6.75
CA LEU A 138 15.24 17.44 7.81
C LEU A 138 15.24 18.17 9.15
N VAL A 139 14.05 18.34 9.71
CA VAL A 139 13.89 18.96 11.03
C VAL A 139 13.95 17.86 12.08
N ALA A 140 15.01 17.85 12.88
CA ALA A 140 15.10 17.00 14.05
C ALA A 140 14.08 17.43 15.12
N PRO A 141 13.43 16.49 15.83
CA PRO A 141 12.60 16.83 16.96
C PRO A 141 13.45 17.44 18.08
N ASP A 142 12.99 18.54 18.68
CA ASP A 142 13.68 19.14 19.82
C ASP A 142 13.47 18.26 21.07
N THR A 143 14.54 17.62 21.51
CA THR A 143 14.51 16.77 22.70
C THR A 143 14.27 17.54 24.00
N ALA A 144 14.52 18.85 24.02
CA ALA A 144 14.27 19.71 25.17
C ALA A 144 12.79 20.01 25.38
N GLU A 145 11.98 19.96 24.31
CA GLU A 145 10.52 20.15 24.37
C GLU A 145 9.75 18.87 24.75
N ILE A 146 10.43 17.74 24.94
CA ILE A 146 9.78 16.49 25.33
C ILE A 146 9.32 16.59 26.79
N THR A 147 8.00 16.71 26.96
CA THR A 147 7.33 16.70 28.26
C THR A 147 7.49 15.36 28.98
N ASP A 148 7.42 15.35 30.31
CA ASP A 148 7.55 14.11 31.09
C ASP A 148 6.43 13.11 30.79
N GLN A 149 5.23 13.58 30.46
CA GLN A 149 4.13 12.73 30.00
C GLN A 149 4.46 12.02 28.67
N GLN A 150 5.07 12.73 27.72
CA GLN A 150 5.52 12.12 26.46
C GLN A 150 6.64 11.11 26.70
N LYS A 151 7.57 11.38 27.63
CA LYS A 151 8.62 10.42 27.99
C LYS A 151 8.03 9.11 28.52
N GLU A 152 7.07 9.19 29.44
CA GLU A 152 6.43 7.98 29.99
C GLU A 152 5.63 7.22 28.92
N GLN A 153 4.93 7.93 28.02
CA GLN A 153 4.24 7.29 26.89
C GLN A 153 5.22 6.57 25.96
N ILE A 154 6.34 7.22 25.59
CA ILE A 154 7.40 6.63 24.75
C ILE A 154 7.99 5.41 25.44
N LYS A 155 8.26 5.49 26.74
CA LYS A 155 8.83 4.40 27.55
C LYS A 155 7.88 3.21 27.62
N SER A 156 6.59 3.43 27.86
CA SER A 156 5.57 2.38 27.88
C SER A 156 5.47 1.67 26.53
N ASN A 157 5.43 2.43 25.44
CA ASN A 157 5.39 1.87 24.08
C ASN A 157 6.66 1.06 23.77
N LEU A 158 7.84 1.60 24.08
CA LEU A 158 9.12 0.92 23.88
C LEU A 158 9.23 -0.36 24.72
N TYR A 159 8.73 -0.34 25.96
CA TYR A 159 8.72 -1.51 26.82
C TYR A 159 7.93 -2.66 26.19
N GLY A 160 6.71 -2.39 25.69
CA GLY A 160 5.91 -3.39 25.00
C GLY A 160 6.61 -3.97 23.76
N VAL A 161 7.15 -3.11 22.90
CA VAL A 161 7.86 -3.53 21.69
C VAL A 161 9.10 -4.38 22.03
N LYS A 162 9.92 -3.93 23.00
CA LYS A 162 11.15 -4.64 23.39
C LYS A 162 10.86 -5.96 24.10
N SER A 163 9.83 -6.00 24.94
CA SER A 163 9.41 -7.24 25.60
C SER A 163 8.94 -8.29 24.58
N ALA A 164 8.13 -7.90 23.59
CA ALA A 164 7.70 -8.79 22.52
C ALA A 164 8.88 -9.29 21.67
N GLN A 165 9.82 -8.40 21.31
CA GLN A 165 11.04 -8.77 20.59
C GLN A 165 11.92 -9.74 21.39
N ALA A 166 12.11 -9.50 22.69
CA ALA A 166 12.91 -10.38 23.55
C ALA A 166 12.28 -11.78 23.66
N MET A 167 10.97 -11.86 23.85
CA MET A 167 10.24 -13.13 23.91
C MET A 167 10.32 -13.89 22.60
N GLN A 168 10.12 -13.21 21.47
CA GLN A 168 10.21 -13.82 20.14
C GLN A 168 11.62 -14.37 19.86
N SER A 169 12.65 -13.58 20.16
CA SER A 169 14.05 -14.00 20.00
C SER A 169 14.38 -15.20 20.90
N TYR A 170 13.92 -15.19 22.15
CA TYR A 170 14.12 -16.29 23.09
C TYR A 170 13.46 -17.58 22.60
N VAL A 171 12.20 -17.52 22.15
CA VAL A 171 11.49 -18.68 21.58
C VAL A 171 12.18 -19.19 20.32
N ASN A 172 12.62 -18.29 19.44
CA ASN A 172 13.34 -18.66 18.22
C ASN A 172 14.67 -19.37 18.54
N GLU A 173 15.41 -18.88 19.52
CA GLU A 173 16.66 -19.51 19.97
C GLU A 173 16.41 -20.91 20.57
N LEU A 174 15.38 -21.06 21.40
CA LEU A 174 14.99 -22.37 21.95
C LEU A 174 14.57 -23.35 20.85
N LYS A 175 13.80 -22.89 19.86
CA LYS A 175 13.41 -23.71 18.71
C LYS A 175 14.61 -24.17 17.90
N GLN A 176 15.61 -23.32 17.68
CA GLN A 176 16.84 -23.68 16.96
C GLN A 176 17.69 -24.72 17.71
N LYS A 177 17.71 -24.66 19.05
CA LYS A 177 18.50 -25.60 19.89
C LYS A 177 17.75 -26.91 20.17
N ALA A 178 16.44 -26.93 20.06
CA ALA A 178 15.63 -28.12 20.29
C ALA A 178 15.61 -29.04 19.06
N ARG A 179 15.71 -30.35 19.27
CA ARG A 179 15.39 -31.34 18.23
C ARG A 179 13.87 -31.44 18.11
N ILE A 180 13.30 -30.76 17.12
CA ILE A 180 11.86 -30.78 16.84
C ILE A 180 11.63 -31.63 15.58
N GLU A 181 10.97 -32.76 15.75
CA GLU A 181 10.54 -33.63 14.64
C GLU A 181 9.04 -33.46 14.42
N ILE A 182 8.65 -32.87 13.29
CA ILE A 182 7.24 -32.72 12.92
C ILE A 182 6.88 -33.89 11.99
N ASN A 183 5.91 -34.70 12.40
CA ASN A 183 5.42 -35.79 11.58
C ASN A 183 4.84 -35.25 10.27
N GLN A 184 5.26 -35.83 9.13
CA GLN A 184 4.95 -35.39 7.78
C GLN A 184 3.45 -35.21 7.51
N ARG A 185 2.58 -35.97 8.19
CA ARG A 185 1.10 -35.83 8.09
C ARG A 185 0.57 -34.47 8.55
N TYR A 186 1.31 -33.77 9.40
CA TYR A 186 0.90 -32.50 10.01
C TYR A 186 1.75 -31.30 9.56
N ALA A 187 2.70 -31.49 8.65
CA ALA A 187 3.61 -30.43 8.20
C ALA A 187 2.87 -29.22 7.61
N GLN A 188 1.75 -29.44 6.91
CA GLN A 188 0.92 -28.40 6.28
C GLN A 188 0.29 -27.37 7.24
N PHE A 189 0.32 -27.63 8.57
CA PHE A 189 -0.26 -26.73 9.58
C PHE A 189 0.77 -25.87 10.31
N TYR A 190 2.05 -26.03 9.99
CA TYR A 190 3.16 -25.37 10.69
C TYR A 190 4.12 -24.60 9.76
N GLU A 191 3.75 -24.41 8.48
CA GLU A 191 4.40 -23.44 7.57
C GLU A 191 3.96 -22.00 7.85
#